data_AF-A0A3C0FRC2-F1
#
_entry.id   AF-A0A3C0FRC2-F1
#
_cell.length_a   1.000
_cell.length_b   1.000
_cell.length_c   1.000
_cell.angle_alpha   90.00
_cell.angle_beta   90.00
_cell.angle_gamma   90.00
#
_symmetry.space_group_name_H-M   'P 1'
#
loop_
_entity.id
_entity.type
_entity.pdbx_description
1 polymer ?
#
loop_
_entity_poly.entity_id
_entity_poly.type
_entity_poly.pdbx_seq_one_letter_code
_entity_poly.pdbx_strand_id
1 'polypeptide(L)'
;MNLVIVESPAKAKTINKYLGDDFKVLASFGHIRDLPSKDGSVDTDNDFSMVWETDSRSEKQIREIASAARDSDTIYLATDPDREGEAISWHILEVLEQKKLLRGRDVHRVVFHEITKKAVTEAIANPRELNQELVDAYLARRALDYLVGFNLSPVLWRKLPGSRSAGRVQSVALRLICEREIEIEAFKPDEYWSLEAGFAVPEGKFSARLTHLNGEKLDKLALGDENAAKVAKEKVESRSYKVSKVERKDVKRRPQPPFTTSTLQQEASRKLGFGAKRTMQLAQRLYEGVDIGGETVG
;
A
#
# COMPACT_ATOMS: atom_id res chain seq x y z
N MET A 1 -11.46 19.40 -30.95
CA MET A 1 -12.02 18.65 -29.79
C MET A 1 -10.84 18.02 -29.06
N ASN A 2 -10.79 18.09 -27.73
CA ASN A 2 -9.65 17.56 -26.95
C ASN A 2 -9.97 16.18 -26.39
N LEU A 3 -9.02 15.25 -26.43
CA LEU A 3 -9.16 13.93 -25.82
C LEU A 3 -8.41 13.87 -24.50
N VAL A 4 -9.06 13.43 -23.42
CA VAL A 4 -8.42 13.14 -22.14
C VAL A 4 -8.55 11.65 -21.85
N ILE A 5 -7.44 10.99 -21.52
CA ILE A 5 -7.40 9.56 -21.22
C ILE A 5 -6.99 9.37 -19.76
N VAL A 6 -7.83 8.69 -18.98
CA VAL A 6 -7.63 8.40 -17.56
C VAL A 6 -7.66 6.89 -17.32
N GLU A 7 -7.24 6.42 -16.14
CA GLU A 7 -7.19 4.97 -15.88
C GLU A 7 -8.57 4.34 -15.60
N SER A 8 -9.47 5.06 -14.91
CA SER A 8 -10.69 4.47 -14.36
C SER A 8 -11.97 5.21 -14.82
N PRO A 9 -13.10 4.50 -14.97
CA PRO A 9 -14.36 5.10 -15.40
C PRO A 9 -14.90 6.15 -14.41
N ALA A 10 -14.66 5.98 -13.12
CA ALA A 10 -15.08 6.92 -12.09
C ALA A 10 -14.38 8.27 -12.28
N LYS A 11 -13.06 8.26 -12.47
CA LYS A 11 -12.27 9.46 -12.81
C LYS A 11 -12.77 10.11 -14.09
N ALA A 12 -13.06 9.31 -15.12
CA ALA A 12 -13.54 9.83 -16.40
C ALA A 12 -14.84 10.62 -16.22
N LYS A 13 -15.81 10.07 -15.47
CA LYS A 13 -17.08 10.73 -15.16
C LYS A 13 -16.87 12.05 -14.40
N THR A 14 -16.01 12.05 -13.38
CA THR A 14 -15.75 13.23 -12.54
C THR A 14 -15.03 14.33 -13.33
N ILE A 15 -13.99 13.99 -14.08
CA ILE A 15 -13.20 14.94 -14.87
C ILE A 15 -14.02 15.53 -16.03
N ASN A 16 -14.86 14.73 -16.69
CA ASN A 16 -15.73 15.21 -17.76
C ASN A 16 -16.71 16.30 -17.26
N LYS A 17 -17.21 16.17 -16.02
CA LYS A 17 -18.06 17.21 -15.40
C LYS A 17 -17.31 18.52 -15.16
N TYR A 18 -16.00 18.47 -14.91
CA TYR A 18 -15.19 19.65 -14.61
C TYR A 18 -14.71 20.38 -15.86
N LEU A 19 -14.40 19.63 -16.94
CA LEU A 19 -13.85 20.17 -18.18
C LEU A 19 -14.91 20.61 -19.20
N GLY A 20 -16.11 20.04 -19.17
CA GLY A 20 -17.21 20.40 -20.07
C GLY A 20 -17.07 19.82 -21.48
N ASP A 21 -17.86 20.35 -22.42
CA ASP A 21 -18.10 19.75 -23.74
C ASP A 21 -16.94 19.88 -24.74
N ASP A 22 -15.93 20.72 -24.43
CA ASP A 22 -14.72 20.87 -25.25
C ASP A 22 -13.77 19.67 -25.13
N PHE A 23 -14.01 18.80 -24.15
CA PHE A 23 -13.20 17.63 -23.84
C PHE A 23 -14.02 16.35 -23.92
N LYS A 24 -13.48 15.35 -24.60
CA LYS A 24 -13.93 13.97 -24.53
C LYS A 24 -13.05 13.20 -23.58
N VAL A 25 -13.59 12.72 -22.46
CA VAL A 25 -12.83 11.97 -21.44
C VAL A 25 -13.12 10.47 -21.56
N LEU A 26 -12.08 9.67 -21.78
CA LEU A 26 -12.14 8.20 -21.89
C LEU A 26 -11.31 7.51 -20.82
N ALA A 27 -11.74 6.31 -20.41
CA ALA A 27 -11.01 5.47 -19.47
C ALA A 27 -10.29 4.31 -20.18
N SER A 28 -9.03 4.05 -19.81
CA SER A 28 -8.25 2.90 -20.30
C SER A 28 -8.58 1.60 -19.58
N PHE A 29 -9.23 1.67 -18.41
CA PHE A 29 -9.48 0.55 -17.49
C PHE A 29 -8.18 -0.09 -16.95
N GLY A 30 -7.18 0.76 -16.67
CA GLY A 30 -5.85 0.35 -16.23
C GLY A 30 -4.90 0.09 -17.40
N HIS A 31 -4.06 -0.93 -17.26
CA HIS A 31 -3.09 -1.34 -18.29
C HIS A 31 -3.79 -1.90 -19.53
N ILE A 32 -3.36 -1.45 -20.71
CA ILE A 32 -3.91 -1.88 -22.00
C ILE A 32 -3.05 -2.94 -22.71
N ARG A 33 -1.82 -3.15 -22.22
CA ARG A 33 -0.86 -4.14 -22.69
C ARG A 33 -0.20 -4.82 -21.50
N ASP A 34 0.24 -6.04 -21.67
CA ASP A 34 1.10 -6.73 -20.71
C ASP A 34 2.12 -7.65 -21.43
N LEU A 35 3.09 -8.15 -20.67
CA LEU A 35 4.00 -9.20 -21.10
C LEU A 35 3.20 -10.50 -21.32
N PRO A 36 3.36 -11.16 -22.47
CA PRO A 36 2.78 -12.48 -22.69
C PRO A 36 3.21 -13.48 -21.62
N SER A 37 2.29 -14.38 -21.25
CA SER A 37 2.58 -15.46 -20.29
C SER A 37 3.33 -16.64 -20.95
N LYS A 38 4.37 -16.34 -21.74
CA LYS A 38 5.19 -17.32 -22.47
C LYS A 38 6.67 -16.98 -22.35
N ASP A 39 7.52 -17.97 -22.61
CA ASP A 39 8.97 -17.81 -22.60
C ASP A 39 9.45 -16.74 -23.59
N GLY A 40 10.54 -16.06 -23.24
CA GLY A 40 11.17 -15.04 -24.09
C GLY A 40 10.43 -13.71 -24.17
N SER A 41 9.53 -13.38 -23.23
CA SER A 41 8.87 -12.06 -23.23
C SER A 41 9.78 -10.93 -22.74
N VAL A 42 10.90 -11.29 -22.09
CA VAL A 42 12.00 -10.40 -21.70
C VAL A 42 13.29 -11.02 -22.23
N ASP A 43 13.92 -10.37 -23.20
CA ASP A 43 15.15 -10.85 -23.83
C ASP A 43 16.38 -10.28 -23.11
N THR A 44 17.02 -11.11 -22.30
CA THR A 44 18.20 -10.73 -21.50
C THR A 44 19.46 -10.50 -22.34
N ASP A 45 19.51 -11.01 -23.56
CA ASP A 45 20.68 -10.88 -24.44
C ASP A 45 20.62 -9.60 -25.29
N ASN A 46 19.43 -9.00 -25.40
CA ASN A 46 19.19 -7.77 -26.15
C ASN A 46 18.64 -6.65 -25.24
N ASP A 47 19.46 -6.21 -24.28
CA ASP A 47 19.18 -5.08 -23.35
C ASP A 47 17.81 -5.17 -22.66
N PHE A 48 17.41 -6.37 -22.26
CA PHE A 48 16.12 -6.64 -21.61
C PHE A 48 14.90 -6.23 -22.44
N SER A 49 15.03 -6.22 -23.77
CA SER A 49 13.93 -5.84 -24.66
C SER A 49 12.67 -6.69 -24.36
N MET A 50 11.52 -6.01 -24.31
CA MET A 50 10.26 -6.62 -23.86
C MET A 50 9.25 -6.70 -24.99
N VAL A 51 8.59 -7.86 -25.08
CA VAL A 51 7.46 -8.05 -25.98
C VAL A 51 6.18 -7.72 -25.25
N TRP A 52 5.37 -6.85 -25.86
CA TRP A 52 4.09 -6.41 -25.33
C TRP A 52 2.94 -6.94 -26.17
N GLU A 53 1.92 -7.49 -25.52
CA GLU A 53 0.68 -7.93 -26.14
C GLU A 53 -0.50 -7.15 -25.56
N THR A 54 -1.45 -6.78 -26.40
CA THR A 54 -2.68 -6.14 -25.95
C THR A 54 -3.57 -7.14 -25.24
N ASP A 55 -4.10 -6.78 -24.07
CA ASP A 55 -5.09 -7.63 -23.41
C ASP A 55 -6.38 -7.65 -24.27
N SER A 56 -6.87 -8.86 -24.56
CA SER A 56 -8.19 -9.11 -25.16
C SER A 56 -9.32 -8.27 -24.54
N ARG A 57 -9.26 -8.02 -23.23
CA ARG A 57 -10.25 -7.21 -22.50
C ARG A 57 -10.15 -5.72 -22.79
N SER A 58 -8.98 -5.27 -23.23
CA SER A 58 -8.65 -3.86 -23.49
C SER A 58 -8.81 -3.49 -24.96
N GLU A 59 -9.08 -4.45 -25.86
CA GLU A 59 -9.24 -4.18 -27.29
C GLU A 59 -10.35 -3.16 -27.59
N LYS A 60 -11.50 -3.28 -26.92
CA LYS A 60 -12.63 -2.37 -27.12
C LYS A 60 -12.22 -0.92 -26.77
N GLN A 61 -11.56 -0.76 -25.63
CA GLN A 61 -11.06 0.51 -25.12
C GLN A 61 -9.99 1.08 -26.05
N ILE A 62 -9.05 0.26 -26.53
CA ILE A 62 -8.04 0.69 -27.50
C ILE A 62 -8.70 1.20 -28.78
N ARG A 63 -9.74 0.52 -29.28
CA ARG A 63 -10.47 0.97 -30.48
C ARG A 63 -11.19 2.30 -30.23
N GLU A 64 -11.81 2.47 -29.07
CA GLU A 64 -12.50 3.71 -28.68
C GLU A 64 -11.55 4.89 -28.53
N ILE A 65 -10.42 4.68 -27.82
CA ILE A 65 -9.35 5.67 -27.67
C ILE A 65 -8.76 6.03 -29.03
N ALA A 66 -8.45 5.03 -29.87
CA ALA A 66 -7.92 5.26 -31.21
C ALA A 66 -8.90 6.01 -32.11
N SER A 67 -10.20 5.74 -32.00
CA SER A 67 -11.23 6.48 -32.73
C SER A 67 -11.28 7.94 -32.27
N ALA A 68 -11.37 8.17 -30.96
CA ALA A 68 -11.41 9.52 -30.41
C ALA A 68 -10.13 10.31 -30.73
N ALA A 69 -8.97 9.66 -30.71
CA ALA A 69 -7.70 10.28 -31.06
C ALA A 69 -7.67 10.76 -32.52
N ARG A 70 -8.30 10.05 -33.46
CA ARG A 70 -8.41 10.53 -34.86
C ARG A 70 -9.16 11.85 -34.96
N ASP A 71 -10.22 11.99 -34.19
CA ASP A 71 -11.13 13.14 -34.21
C ASP A 71 -10.68 14.30 -33.30
N SER A 72 -9.53 14.15 -32.63
CA SER A 72 -9.00 15.12 -31.68
C SER A 72 -7.70 15.75 -32.15
N ASP A 73 -7.53 17.03 -31.84
CA ASP A 73 -6.34 17.82 -32.17
C ASP A 73 -5.25 17.65 -31.10
N THR A 74 -5.66 17.56 -29.83
CA THR A 74 -4.78 17.42 -28.67
C THR A 74 -5.20 16.22 -27.81
N ILE A 75 -4.21 15.47 -27.32
CA ILE A 75 -4.38 14.29 -26.47
C ILE A 75 -3.72 14.52 -25.11
N TYR A 76 -4.51 14.45 -24.05
CA TYR A 76 -4.06 14.56 -22.66
C TYR A 76 -4.06 13.19 -21.98
N LEU A 77 -2.91 12.80 -21.44
CA LEU A 77 -2.70 11.60 -20.65
C LEU A 77 -2.78 11.95 -19.16
N ALA A 78 -3.90 11.61 -18.53
CA ALA A 78 -4.28 12.01 -17.18
C ALA A 78 -4.38 10.81 -16.22
N THR A 79 -3.40 9.91 -16.29
CA THR A 79 -3.24 8.78 -15.35
C THR A 79 -2.62 9.23 -14.02
N ASP A 80 -2.63 8.36 -13.02
CA ASP A 80 -2.18 8.70 -11.67
C ASP A 80 -0.70 9.14 -11.60
N PRO A 81 -0.36 9.97 -10.59
CA PRO A 81 0.96 10.59 -10.44
C PRO A 81 2.04 9.63 -9.92
N ASP A 82 2.03 8.37 -10.34
CA ASP A 82 2.99 7.34 -9.93
C ASP A 82 3.59 6.61 -11.14
N ARG A 83 4.52 5.67 -10.88
CA ARG A 83 5.18 4.90 -11.94
C ARG A 83 4.20 4.02 -12.75
N GLU A 84 3.12 3.53 -12.14
CA GLU A 84 2.16 2.67 -12.82
C GLU A 84 1.31 3.53 -13.77
N GLY A 85 0.85 4.69 -13.29
CA GLY A 85 0.17 5.68 -14.12
C GLY A 85 1.04 6.16 -15.28
N GLU A 86 2.33 6.44 -15.03
CA GLU A 86 3.26 6.85 -16.10
C GLU A 86 3.42 5.75 -17.16
N ALA A 87 3.51 4.48 -16.74
CA ALA A 87 3.58 3.34 -17.64
C ALA A 87 2.30 3.12 -18.45
N ILE A 88 1.12 3.32 -17.86
CA ILE A 88 -0.16 3.27 -18.60
C ILE A 88 -0.17 4.34 -19.69
N SER A 89 0.24 5.57 -19.34
CA SER A 89 0.38 6.68 -20.29
C SER A 89 1.34 6.34 -21.43
N TRP A 90 2.51 5.77 -21.09
CA TRP A 90 3.48 5.28 -22.07
C TRP A 90 2.90 4.20 -22.98
N HIS A 91 2.19 3.20 -22.43
CA HIS A 91 1.58 2.15 -23.25
C HIS A 91 0.53 2.68 -24.22
N ILE A 92 -0.28 3.65 -23.81
CA ILE A 92 -1.27 4.32 -24.67
C ILE A 92 -0.55 5.04 -25.81
N LEU A 93 0.49 5.82 -25.49
CA LEU A 93 1.28 6.56 -26.47
C LEU A 93 1.84 5.63 -27.55
N GLU A 94 2.50 4.55 -27.13
CA GLU A 94 3.05 3.52 -28.03
C GLU A 94 2.00 2.90 -28.95
N VAL A 95 0.81 2.56 -28.43
CA VAL A 95 -0.27 1.99 -29.25
C VAL A 95 -0.79 3.01 -30.27
N LEU A 96 -0.89 4.28 -29.89
CA LEU A 96 -1.30 5.35 -30.80
C LEU A 96 -0.24 5.61 -31.88
N GLU A 97 1.05 5.56 -31.54
CA GLU A 97 2.16 5.70 -32.48
C GLU A 97 2.19 4.55 -33.49
N GLN A 98 2.04 3.30 -33.02
CA GLN A 98 1.93 2.12 -33.89
C GLN A 98 0.75 2.23 -34.88
N LYS A 99 -0.34 2.88 -34.46
CA LYS A 99 -1.51 3.16 -35.32
C LYS A 99 -1.34 4.42 -36.18
N LYS A 100 -0.19 5.11 -36.11
CA LYS A 100 0.14 6.36 -36.79
C LYS A 100 -0.84 7.50 -36.48
N LEU A 101 -1.32 7.54 -35.24
CA LEU A 101 -2.32 8.52 -34.79
C LEU A 101 -1.72 9.76 -34.12
N LEU A 102 -0.42 9.79 -33.82
CA LEU A 102 0.21 10.94 -33.16
C LEU A 102 0.67 12.03 -34.12
N ARG A 103 0.85 11.72 -35.41
CA ARG A 103 1.37 12.70 -36.38
C ARG A 103 0.43 13.90 -36.50
N GLY A 104 0.99 15.09 -36.27
CA GLY A 104 0.28 16.37 -36.36
C GLY A 104 -0.66 16.65 -35.19
N ARG A 105 -0.50 15.95 -34.05
CA ARG A 105 -1.28 16.15 -32.83
C ARG A 105 -0.37 16.45 -31.66
N ASP A 106 -0.84 17.30 -30.76
CA ASP A 106 -0.14 17.61 -29.52
C ASP A 106 -0.48 16.55 -28.46
N VAL A 107 0.53 16.06 -27.75
CA VAL A 107 0.36 15.09 -26.68
C VAL A 107 0.93 15.65 -25.38
N HIS A 108 0.15 15.54 -24.31
CA HIS A 108 0.46 16.18 -23.04
C HIS A 108 0.23 15.22 -21.86
N ARG A 109 1.14 15.20 -20.88
CA ARG A 109 0.97 14.47 -19.62
C ARG A 109 0.44 15.42 -18.54
N VAL A 110 -0.71 15.07 -17.96
CA VAL A 110 -1.41 15.88 -16.95
C VAL A 110 -1.40 15.18 -15.60
N VAL A 111 -0.89 15.84 -14.57
CA VAL A 111 -0.69 15.24 -13.25
C VAL A 111 -1.42 16.04 -12.17
N PHE A 112 -2.20 15.35 -11.34
CA PHE A 112 -2.86 15.92 -10.17
C PHE A 112 -2.86 14.90 -9.01
N HIS A 113 -2.91 15.40 -7.78
CA HIS A 113 -2.90 14.59 -6.55
C HIS A 113 -4.26 14.54 -5.85
N GLU A 114 -5.23 15.29 -6.37
CA GLU A 114 -6.61 15.36 -5.89
C GLU A 114 -7.54 15.62 -7.08
N ILE A 115 -8.77 15.11 -7.03
CA ILE A 115 -9.74 15.23 -8.13
C ILE A 115 -10.73 16.34 -7.81
N THR A 116 -10.23 17.57 -7.71
CA THR A 116 -11.05 18.76 -7.55
C THR A 116 -11.11 19.54 -8.87
N LYS A 117 -12.20 20.31 -9.09
CA LYS A 117 -12.35 21.12 -10.31
C LYS A 117 -11.12 22.01 -10.54
N LYS A 118 -10.64 22.68 -9.49
CA LYS A 118 -9.48 23.57 -9.54
C LYS A 118 -8.22 22.80 -9.96
N ALA A 119 -7.88 21.72 -9.25
CA ALA A 119 -6.68 20.94 -9.52
C ALA A 119 -6.66 20.37 -10.93
N VAL A 120 -7.79 19.85 -11.42
CA VAL A 120 -7.93 19.31 -12.78
C VAL A 120 -7.75 20.41 -13.84
N THR A 121 -8.41 21.57 -13.68
CA THR A 121 -8.27 22.67 -14.65
C THR A 121 -6.85 23.26 -14.69
N GLU A 122 -6.21 23.38 -13.52
CA GLU A 122 -4.84 23.89 -13.41
C GLU A 122 -3.82 22.92 -14.00
N ALA A 123 -4.02 21.62 -13.81
CA ALA A 123 -3.16 20.57 -14.38
C ALA A 123 -3.28 20.50 -15.91
N ILE A 124 -4.46 20.70 -16.49
CA ILE A 124 -4.61 20.78 -17.96
C ILE A 124 -3.94 22.03 -18.53
N ALA A 125 -3.98 23.15 -17.82
CA ALA A 125 -3.32 24.37 -18.25
C ALA A 125 -1.78 24.30 -18.16
N ASN A 126 -1.24 23.39 -17.33
CA ASN A 126 0.20 23.24 -17.10
C ASN A 126 0.62 21.78 -17.31
N PRO A 127 0.53 21.25 -18.55
CA PRO A 127 0.96 19.90 -18.83
C PRO A 127 2.49 19.79 -18.74
N ARG A 128 2.96 18.56 -18.56
CA ARG A 128 4.37 18.21 -18.66
C ARG A 128 4.59 17.17 -19.74
N GLU A 129 5.86 16.89 -20.03
CA GLU A 129 6.27 15.73 -20.80
C GLU A 129 6.18 14.45 -19.96
N LEU A 130 6.11 13.32 -20.65
CA LEU A 130 6.21 12.00 -20.02
C LEU A 130 7.58 11.86 -19.34
N ASN A 131 7.61 11.34 -18.11
CA ASN A 131 8.85 11.10 -17.38
C ASN A 131 9.37 9.70 -17.72
N GLN A 132 10.41 9.67 -18.55
CA GLN A 132 11.03 8.42 -18.98
C GLN A 132 11.64 7.62 -17.82
N GLU A 133 12.20 8.25 -16.80
CA GLU A 133 12.79 7.54 -15.65
C GLU A 133 11.74 6.77 -14.85
N LEU A 134 10.52 7.30 -14.75
CA LEU A 134 9.39 6.59 -14.11
C LEU A 134 8.94 5.39 -14.95
N VAL A 135 8.92 5.54 -16.28
CA VAL A 135 8.64 4.44 -17.21
C VAL A 135 9.72 3.37 -17.10
N ASP A 136 10.99 3.74 -17.13
CA ASP A 136 12.13 2.81 -17.01
C ASP A 136 12.11 2.08 -15.66
N ALA A 137 11.75 2.77 -14.57
CA ALA A 137 11.57 2.15 -13.26
C ALA A 137 10.43 1.13 -13.24
N TYR A 138 9.33 1.38 -13.97
CA TYR A 138 8.27 0.40 -14.16
C TYR A 138 8.75 -0.79 -15.00
N LEU A 139 9.39 -0.54 -16.14
CA LEU A 139 9.92 -1.58 -17.03
C LEU A 139 10.91 -2.49 -16.30
N ALA A 140 11.89 -1.92 -15.61
CA ALA A 140 12.86 -2.68 -14.81
C ALA A 140 12.17 -3.56 -13.76
N ARG A 141 11.13 -3.03 -13.08
CA ARG A 141 10.33 -3.82 -12.13
C ARG A 141 9.59 -4.96 -12.83
N ARG A 142 8.96 -4.72 -14.00
CA ARG A 142 8.24 -5.74 -14.77
C ARG A 142 9.17 -6.85 -15.25
N ALA A 143 10.34 -6.50 -15.79
CA ALA A 143 11.35 -7.47 -16.18
C ALA A 143 11.82 -8.32 -15.00
N LEU A 144 12.14 -7.67 -13.87
CA LEU A 144 12.59 -8.37 -12.67
C LEU A 144 11.55 -9.36 -12.15
N ASP A 145 10.28 -8.93 -12.06
CA ASP A 145 9.20 -9.78 -11.56
C ASP A 145 8.91 -10.93 -12.54
N TYR A 146 8.97 -10.68 -13.87
CA TYR A 146 8.84 -11.71 -14.90
C TYR A 146 9.98 -12.73 -14.82
N LEU A 147 11.24 -12.30 -14.80
CA LEU A 147 12.41 -13.19 -14.79
C LEU A 147 12.44 -14.05 -13.53
N VAL A 148 12.13 -13.49 -12.36
CA VAL A 148 12.05 -14.25 -11.11
C VAL A 148 10.91 -15.27 -11.16
N GLY A 149 9.72 -14.83 -11.58
CA GLY A 149 8.55 -15.71 -11.66
C GLY A 149 8.76 -16.86 -12.65
N PHE A 150 9.21 -16.55 -13.86
CA PHE A 150 9.38 -17.50 -14.95
C PHE A 150 10.51 -18.51 -14.68
N ASN A 151 11.65 -18.05 -14.16
CA ASN A 151 12.80 -18.94 -13.92
C ASN A 151 12.65 -19.80 -12.65
N LEU A 152 12.03 -19.27 -11.59
CA LEU A 152 11.93 -20.01 -10.31
C LEU A 152 10.67 -20.88 -10.19
N SER A 153 9.54 -20.52 -10.80
CA SER A 153 8.31 -21.29 -10.65
C SER A 153 8.43 -22.76 -11.11
N PRO A 154 9.09 -23.08 -12.24
CA PRO A 154 9.31 -24.48 -12.64
C PRO A 154 10.13 -25.29 -11.63
N VAL A 155 11.09 -24.65 -10.94
CA VAL A 155 11.87 -25.28 -9.87
C VAL A 155 10.98 -25.56 -8.66
N LEU A 156 10.14 -24.59 -8.26
CA LEU A 156 9.19 -24.77 -7.17
C LEU A 156 8.20 -25.89 -7.46
N TRP A 157 7.61 -25.95 -8.65
CA TRP A 157 6.66 -27.00 -9.02
C TRP A 157 7.27 -28.39 -8.94
N ARG A 158 8.55 -28.53 -9.32
CA ARG A 158 9.28 -29.80 -9.25
C ARG A 158 9.66 -30.21 -7.82
N LYS A 159 10.01 -29.24 -6.96
CA LYS A 159 10.54 -29.51 -5.60
C LYS A 159 9.46 -29.46 -4.51
N LEU A 160 8.39 -28.72 -4.75
CA LEU A 160 7.29 -28.48 -3.82
C LEU A 160 5.96 -28.62 -4.58
N PRO A 161 5.44 -29.87 -4.73
CA PRO A 161 4.16 -30.12 -5.39
C PRO A 161 3.04 -29.29 -4.75
N GLY A 162 2.26 -28.59 -5.57
CA GLY A 162 1.18 -27.70 -5.11
C GLY A 162 1.57 -26.23 -4.94
N SER A 163 2.86 -25.88 -5.08
CA SER A 163 3.28 -24.48 -5.19
C SER A 163 2.72 -23.85 -6.47
N ARG A 164 2.28 -22.57 -6.41
CA ARG A 164 1.66 -21.88 -7.55
C ARG A 164 2.66 -21.02 -8.31
N SER A 165 3.34 -20.11 -7.63
CA SER A 165 4.24 -19.14 -8.26
C SER A 165 5.36 -18.72 -7.32
N ALA A 166 6.53 -18.44 -7.90
CA ALA A 166 7.57 -17.69 -7.23
C ALA A 166 7.33 -16.18 -7.41
N GLY A 167 7.53 -15.39 -6.36
CA GLY A 167 7.44 -13.94 -6.44
C GLY A 167 8.46 -13.29 -5.53
N ARG A 168 9.29 -12.40 -6.07
CA ARG A 168 10.40 -11.75 -5.36
C ARG A 168 10.00 -11.11 -4.03
N VAL A 169 8.84 -10.43 -3.99
CA VAL A 169 8.34 -9.76 -2.77
C VAL A 169 7.48 -10.71 -1.93
N GLN A 170 6.68 -11.57 -2.58
CA GLN A 170 5.76 -12.49 -1.91
C GLN A 170 6.51 -13.53 -1.08
N SER A 171 7.63 -14.07 -1.59
CA SER A 171 8.44 -15.06 -0.89
C SER A 171 9.08 -14.50 0.37
N VAL A 172 9.55 -13.25 0.35
CA VAL A 172 10.11 -12.57 1.53
C VAL A 172 9.02 -12.32 2.58
N ALA A 173 7.84 -11.86 2.17
CA ALA A 173 6.72 -11.68 3.09
C ALA A 173 6.30 -13.00 3.75
N LEU A 174 6.22 -14.09 2.98
CA LEU A 174 5.96 -15.43 3.51
C LEU A 174 7.05 -15.87 4.49
N ARG A 175 8.32 -15.65 4.14
CA ARG A 175 9.47 -15.97 5.01
C ARG A 175 9.37 -15.29 6.37
N LEU A 176 9.02 -13.99 6.42
CA LEU A 176 8.87 -13.27 7.70
C LEU A 176 7.79 -13.89 8.60
N ILE A 177 6.71 -14.41 8.01
CA ILE A 177 5.65 -15.11 8.76
C ILE A 177 6.17 -16.45 9.27
N CYS A 178 6.82 -17.24 8.41
CA CYS A 178 7.40 -18.52 8.80
C CYS A 178 8.46 -18.37 9.89
N GLU A 179 9.35 -17.39 9.79
CA GLU A 179 10.38 -17.11 10.81
C GLU A 179 9.74 -16.78 12.16
N ARG A 180 8.68 -15.95 12.18
CA ARG A 180 7.92 -15.69 13.41
C ARG A 180 7.26 -16.94 13.98
N GLU A 181 6.68 -17.79 13.13
CA GLU A 181 6.07 -19.04 13.60
C GLU A 181 7.11 -19.97 14.22
N ILE A 182 8.27 -20.11 13.59
CA ILE A 182 9.40 -20.90 14.11
C ILE A 182 9.87 -20.33 15.46
N GLU A 183 9.94 -19.00 15.61
CA GLU A 183 10.25 -18.36 16.91
C GLU A 183 9.23 -18.73 17.99
N ILE A 184 7.93 -18.78 17.65
CA ILE A 184 6.85 -19.13 18.56
C ILE A 184 6.91 -20.62 18.94
N GLU A 185 7.13 -21.51 17.97
CA GLU A 185 7.25 -22.96 18.21
C GLU A 185 8.49 -23.31 19.04
N ALA A 186 9.60 -22.60 18.81
CA ALA A 186 10.84 -22.78 19.57
C ALA A 186 10.81 -22.13 20.96
N PHE A 187 9.78 -21.30 21.25
CA PHE A 187 9.67 -20.61 22.52
C PHE A 187 9.43 -21.60 23.67
N LYS A 188 10.37 -21.64 24.62
CA LYS A 188 10.22 -22.39 25.86
C LYS A 188 9.72 -21.44 26.94
N PRO A 189 8.46 -21.56 27.39
CA PRO A 189 7.94 -20.68 28.43
C PRO A 189 8.62 -20.98 29.77
N ASP A 190 9.15 -19.94 30.40
CA ASP A 190 9.59 -19.98 31.80
C ASP A 190 8.44 -19.54 32.71
N GLU A 191 8.15 -20.36 33.72
CA GLU A 191 7.22 -19.98 34.78
C GLU A 191 7.82 -18.84 35.61
N TYR A 192 6.98 -17.85 35.94
CA TYR A 192 7.31 -16.82 36.90
C TYR A 192 6.04 -16.26 37.53
N TRP A 193 6.21 -15.72 38.72
CA TRP A 193 5.14 -15.14 39.53
C TRP A 193 5.40 -13.65 39.74
N SER A 194 4.32 -12.88 39.81
CA SER A 194 4.36 -11.48 40.23
C SER A 194 3.43 -11.29 41.41
N LEU A 195 3.86 -10.52 42.41
CA LEU A 195 3.03 -10.17 43.55
C LEU A 195 2.47 -8.76 43.38
N GLU A 196 1.13 -8.67 43.40
CA GLU A 196 0.39 -7.42 43.41
C GLU A 196 -0.36 -7.30 44.74
N ALA A 197 -0.22 -6.15 45.40
CA ALA A 197 -0.83 -5.85 46.68
C ALA A 197 -1.79 -4.66 46.54
N GLY A 198 -2.97 -4.79 47.13
CA GLY A 198 -3.95 -3.71 47.23
C GLY A 198 -3.69 -2.85 48.47
N PHE A 199 -3.59 -1.55 48.27
CA PHE A 199 -3.41 -0.56 49.33
C PHE A 199 -4.64 0.34 49.44
N ALA A 200 -4.96 0.74 50.66
CA ALA A 200 -5.99 1.71 50.96
C ALA A 200 -5.39 2.88 51.73
N VAL A 201 -5.69 4.09 51.28
CA VAL A 201 -5.40 5.37 51.93
C VAL A 201 -6.72 6.15 52.07
N PRO A 202 -6.81 7.18 52.92
CA PRO A 202 -8.05 7.95 53.08
C PRO A 202 -8.65 8.45 51.75
N GLU A 203 -7.79 8.78 50.78
CA GLU A 203 -8.15 9.33 49.47
C GLU A 203 -8.56 8.28 48.43
N GLY A 204 -8.38 6.98 48.71
CA GLY A 204 -8.77 5.91 47.80
C GLY A 204 -7.97 4.61 47.92
N LYS A 205 -8.20 3.71 46.97
CA LYS A 205 -7.51 2.41 46.85
C LYS A 205 -6.65 2.37 45.60
N PHE A 206 -5.51 1.71 45.67
CA PHE A 206 -4.63 1.48 44.51
C PHE A 206 -3.88 0.15 44.64
N SER A 207 -3.43 -0.40 43.52
CA SER A 207 -2.55 -1.57 43.50
C SER A 207 -1.09 -1.14 43.37
N ALA A 208 -0.18 -1.89 43.99
CA ALA A 208 1.24 -1.81 43.70
C ALA A 208 1.83 -3.21 43.52
N ARG A 209 2.83 -3.32 42.64
CA ARG A 209 3.57 -4.56 42.41
C ARG A 209 4.86 -4.58 43.22
N LEU A 210 5.22 -5.76 43.74
CA LEU A 210 6.50 -5.96 44.40
C LEU A 210 7.64 -5.76 43.39
N THR A 211 8.54 -4.82 43.70
CA THR A 211 9.72 -4.53 42.85
C THR A 211 11.03 -4.89 43.51
N HIS A 212 11.05 -4.99 44.85
CA HIS A 212 12.24 -5.31 45.62
C HIS A 212 11.89 -6.27 46.76
N LEU A 213 12.75 -7.25 47.03
CA LEU A 213 12.62 -8.19 48.15
C LEU A 213 13.99 -8.35 48.81
N ASN A 214 14.03 -8.28 50.14
CA ASN A 214 15.27 -8.35 50.93
C ASN A 214 16.36 -7.32 50.52
N GLY A 215 15.96 -6.16 49.98
CA GLY A 215 16.88 -5.11 49.53
C GLY A 215 17.38 -5.26 48.09
N GLU A 216 17.05 -6.38 47.42
CA GLU A 216 17.41 -6.63 46.03
C GLU A 216 16.23 -6.32 45.10
N LYS A 217 16.54 -5.76 43.93
CA LYS A 217 15.54 -5.53 42.88
C LYS A 217 15.17 -6.87 42.25
N LEU A 218 13.87 -7.13 42.14
CA LEU A 218 13.37 -8.32 41.46
C LEU A 218 13.41 -8.11 39.95
N ASP A 219 14.12 -8.99 39.25
CA ASP A 219 13.98 -9.18 37.82
C ASP A 219 12.69 -9.94 37.49
N LYS A 220 12.31 -9.95 36.21
CA LYS A 220 11.03 -10.52 35.73
C LYS A 220 10.83 -11.98 36.18
N LEU A 221 11.89 -12.78 36.22
CA LEU A 221 11.85 -14.21 36.55
C LEU A 221 12.29 -14.52 37.98
N ALA A 222 12.42 -13.51 38.85
CA ALA A 222 13.01 -13.70 40.19
C ALA A 222 12.13 -14.57 41.12
N LEU A 223 10.83 -14.63 40.89
CA LEU A 223 9.92 -15.56 41.57
C LEU A 223 9.56 -16.68 40.58
N GLY A 224 10.46 -17.66 40.43
CA GLY A 224 10.34 -18.69 39.38
C GLY A 224 9.28 -19.77 39.64
N ASP A 225 8.78 -19.90 40.87
CA ASP A 225 7.79 -20.91 41.24
C ASP A 225 6.81 -20.43 42.32
N GLU A 226 5.75 -21.21 42.53
CA GLU A 226 4.69 -20.92 43.49
C GLU A 226 5.22 -20.81 44.93
N ASN A 227 6.22 -21.61 45.30
CA ASN A 227 6.75 -21.62 46.67
C ASN A 227 7.53 -20.33 46.96
N ALA A 228 8.41 -19.91 46.04
CA ALA A 228 9.10 -18.64 46.10
C ALA A 228 8.10 -17.47 46.18
N ALA A 229 7.02 -17.53 45.40
CA ALA A 229 5.94 -16.54 45.45
C ALA A 229 5.19 -16.52 46.79
N LYS A 230 4.85 -17.68 47.36
CA LYS A 230 4.20 -17.78 48.69
C LYS A 230 5.09 -17.25 49.80
N VAL A 231 6.37 -17.61 49.82
CA VAL A 231 7.34 -17.08 50.79
C VAL A 231 7.48 -15.56 50.67
N ALA A 232 7.54 -15.04 49.44
CA ALA A 232 7.57 -13.60 49.21
C ALA A 232 6.26 -12.92 49.67
N LYS A 233 5.10 -13.56 49.43
CA LYS A 233 3.79 -13.08 49.87
C LYS A 233 3.70 -12.97 51.39
N GLU A 234 4.07 -14.01 52.13
CA GLU A 234 4.04 -14.01 53.60
C GLU A 234 4.92 -12.88 54.19
N LYS A 235 6.10 -12.65 53.60
CA LYS A 235 6.99 -11.54 53.99
C LYS A 235 6.38 -10.17 53.70
N VAL A 236 5.57 -10.06 52.66
CA VAL A 236 4.89 -8.82 52.26
C VAL A 236 3.68 -8.56 53.17
N GLU A 237 2.83 -9.57 53.39
CA GLU A 237 1.61 -9.44 54.21
C GLU A 237 1.90 -9.15 55.69
N SER A 238 3.02 -9.66 56.22
CA SER A 238 3.42 -9.45 57.61
C SER A 238 3.93 -8.04 57.92
N ARG A 239 3.94 -7.12 56.94
CA ARG A 239 4.53 -5.78 57.08
C ARG A 239 3.51 -4.67 56.85
N SER A 240 3.76 -3.54 57.50
CA SER A 240 3.11 -2.27 57.17
C SER A 240 4.00 -1.47 56.22
N TYR A 241 3.37 -0.73 55.32
CA TYR A 241 4.05 0.02 54.27
C TYR A 241 3.89 1.52 54.47
N LYS A 242 4.89 2.27 54.02
CA LYS A 242 4.84 3.74 53.92
C LYS A 242 5.31 4.16 52.54
N VAL A 243 4.79 5.27 52.05
CA VAL A 243 5.26 5.87 50.80
C VAL A 243 6.69 6.38 51.02
N SER A 244 7.65 5.85 50.25
CA SER A 244 9.05 6.27 50.32
C SER A 244 9.37 7.44 49.39
N LYS A 245 8.73 7.51 48.22
CA LYS A 245 8.95 8.54 47.21
C LYS A 245 7.68 8.74 46.39
N VAL A 246 7.37 10.00 46.08
CA VAL A 246 6.37 10.38 45.06
C VAL A 246 7.07 11.25 44.03
N GLU A 247 6.93 10.90 42.76
CA GLU A 247 7.54 11.63 41.64
C GLU A 247 6.45 11.99 40.63
N ARG A 248 6.31 13.29 40.35
CA ARG A 248 5.39 13.82 39.34
C ARG A 248 6.20 14.39 38.19
N LYS A 249 5.89 13.94 36.97
CA LYS A 249 6.52 14.44 35.74
C LYS A 249 5.46 14.87 34.76
N ASP A 250 5.67 16.02 34.15
CA ASP A 250 4.87 16.46 33.01
C ASP A 250 5.34 15.73 31.75
N VAL A 251 4.41 15.05 31.07
CA VAL A 251 4.68 14.33 29.83
C VAL A 251 3.93 15.01 28.70
N LYS A 252 4.65 15.47 27.68
CA LYS A 252 4.06 16.03 26.46
C LYS A 252 3.91 14.92 25.41
N ARG A 253 2.68 14.72 24.92
CA ARG A 253 2.39 13.83 23.79
C ARG A 253 2.11 14.66 22.55
N ARG A 254 2.92 14.47 21.49
CA ARG A 254 2.69 15.10 20.19
C ARG A 254 1.60 14.37 19.40
N PRO A 255 0.83 15.08 18.56
CA PRO A 255 -0.11 14.44 17.66
C PRO A 255 0.62 13.54 16.65
N GLN A 256 -0.08 12.55 16.14
CA GLN A 256 0.45 11.68 15.07
C GLN A 256 0.52 12.48 13.75
N PRO A 257 1.46 12.16 12.86
CA PRO A 257 1.51 12.77 11.53
C PRO A 257 0.27 12.40 10.69
N PRO A 258 0.00 13.14 9.60
CA PRO A 258 -1.00 12.74 8.61
C PRO A 258 -0.75 11.34 8.06
N PHE A 259 -1.81 10.71 7.55
CA PHE A 259 -1.73 9.36 7.05
C PHE A 259 -0.87 9.25 5.78
N THR A 260 -0.02 8.24 5.78
CA THR A 260 0.58 7.61 4.61
C THR A 260 -0.13 6.28 4.35
N THR A 261 0.10 5.65 3.19
CA THR A 261 -0.51 4.34 2.86
C THR A 261 -0.27 3.28 3.95
N SER A 262 0.95 3.21 4.49
CA SER A 262 1.28 2.20 5.52
C SER A 262 0.62 2.47 6.86
N THR A 263 0.59 3.74 7.31
CA THR A 263 -0.03 4.11 8.59
C THR A 263 -1.55 4.07 8.53
N LEU A 264 -2.15 4.39 7.37
CA LEU A 264 -3.58 4.23 7.13
C LEU A 264 -4.01 2.76 7.22
N GLN A 265 -3.28 1.85 6.55
CA GLN A 265 -3.58 0.41 6.59
C GLN A 265 -3.44 -0.15 8.01
N GLN A 266 -2.41 0.25 8.74
CA GLN A 266 -2.20 -0.16 10.15
C GLN A 266 -3.35 0.32 11.05
N GLU A 267 -3.72 1.60 10.97
CA GLU A 267 -4.78 2.15 11.81
C GLU A 267 -6.16 1.64 11.42
N ALA A 268 -6.44 1.41 10.14
CA ALA A 268 -7.68 0.78 9.68
C ALA A 268 -7.80 -0.67 10.16
N SER A 269 -6.71 -1.44 10.15
CA SER A 269 -6.68 -2.77 10.73
C SER A 269 -6.94 -2.74 12.24
N ARG A 270 -6.19 -1.90 12.96
CA ARG A 270 -6.25 -1.81 14.43
C ARG A 270 -7.58 -1.28 14.97
N LYS A 271 -8.17 -0.28 14.32
CA LYS A 271 -9.38 0.41 14.80
C LYS A 271 -10.67 -0.09 14.17
N LEU A 272 -10.63 -0.49 12.91
CA LEU A 272 -11.83 -0.84 12.13
C LEU A 272 -11.89 -2.32 11.74
N GLY A 273 -10.84 -3.11 12.02
CA GLY A 273 -10.76 -4.51 11.62
C GLY A 273 -10.67 -4.72 10.12
N PHE A 274 -10.25 -3.69 9.35
CA PHE A 274 -10.15 -3.81 7.90
C PHE A 274 -8.81 -4.40 7.48
N GLY A 275 -8.85 -5.44 6.64
CA GLY A 275 -7.64 -5.91 5.95
C GLY A 275 -7.10 -4.87 4.97
N ALA A 276 -5.83 -4.98 4.59
CA ALA A 276 -5.16 -4.04 3.69
C ALA A 276 -5.92 -3.86 2.36
N LYS A 277 -6.41 -4.95 1.76
CA LYS A 277 -7.20 -4.93 0.52
C LYS A 277 -8.46 -4.07 0.65
N ARG A 278 -9.26 -4.29 1.70
CA ARG A 278 -10.50 -3.52 1.94
C ARG A 278 -10.19 -2.04 2.17
N THR A 279 -9.14 -1.75 2.92
CA THR A 279 -8.70 -0.38 3.19
C THR A 279 -8.35 0.35 1.90
N MET A 280 -7.53 -0.25 1.03
CA MET A 280 -7.13 0.38 -0.24
C MET A 280 -8.29 0.49 -1.23
N GLN A 281 -9.20 -0.49 -1.28
CA GLN A 281 -10.40 -0.39 -2.11
C GLN A 281 -11.30 0.79 -1.70
N LEU A 282 -11.47 1.02 -0.40
CA LEU A 282 -12.24 2.16 0.10
C LEU A 282 -11.51 3.48 -0.14
N ALA A 283 -10.19 3.52 0.13
CA ALA A 283 -9.38 4.71 -0.14
C ALA A 283 -9.42 5.11 -1.62
N GLN A 284 -9.33 4.16 -2.54
CA GLN A 284 -9.43 4.44 -3.98
C GLN A 284 -10.82 4.97 -4.35
N ARG A 285 -11.90 4.40 -3.83
CA ARG A 285 -13.25 4.92 -4.07
C ARG A 285 -13.43 6.35 -3.54
N LEU A 286 -12.82 6.68 -2.41
CA LEU A 286 -12.87 8.03 -1.86
C LEU A 286 -12.08 9.01 -2.75
N TYR A 287 -10.89 8.61 -3.19
CA TYR A 287 -10.05 9.42 -4.09
C TYR A 287 -10.70 9.65 -5.47
N GLU A 288 -11.36 8.64 -6.04
CA GLU A 288 -12.01 8.74 -7.35
C GLU A 288 -13.34 9.51 -7.32
N GLY A 289 -13.84 9.78 -6.12
CA GLY A 289 -15.09 10.46 -5.87
C GLY A 289 -16.26 9.51 -5.62
N VAL A 290 -17.15 9.93 -4.72
CA VAL A 290 -18.41 9.26 -4.40
C VAL A 290 -19.58 10.23 -4.62
N ASP A 291 -20.67 9.73 -5.20
CA ASP A 291 -21.90 10.51 -5.38
C ASP A 291 -22.59 10.67 -4.00
N ILE A 292 -22.62 11.89 -3.47
CA ILE A 292 -23.28 12.28 -2.23
C ILE A 292 -24.26 13.40 -2.55
N GLY A 293 -25.56 13.16 -2.35
CA GLY A 293 -26.59 14.21 -2.53
C GLY A 293 -26.72 14.74 -3.97
N GLY A 294 -26.31 13.97 -4.98
CA GLY A 294 -26.34 14.37 -6.39
C GLY A 294 -25.04 15.02 -6.90
N GLU A 295 -24.11 15.33 -5.99
CA GLU A 295 -22.77 15.84 -6.33
C GLU A 295 -21.72 14.76 -6.15
N THR A 296 -20.77 14.66 -7.09
CA THR A 296 -19.63 13.76 -6.94
C THR A 296 -18.56 14.49 -6.12
N VAL A 297 -18.29 14.00 -4.91
CA VAL A 297 -17.30 14.57 -3.99
C VAL A 297 -16.12 13.61 -3.90
N GLY A 298 -14.92 14.11 -4.22
CA GLY A 298 -13.64 13.39 -4.16
C GLY A 298 -12.58 14.20 -3.42
#